data_AF-A0A961IB40-F1
#
_entry.id   AF-A0A961IB40-F1
#
_cell.length_a   1.000
_cell.length_b   1.000
_cell.length_c   1.000
_cell.angle_alpha   90.00
_cell.angle_beta   90.00
_cell.angle_gamma   90.00
#
_symmetry.space_group_name_H-M   'P 1'
#
loop_
_entity.id
_entity.type
_entity.pdbx_description
1 polymer ?
#
loop_
_entity_poly.entity_id
_entity_poly.type
_entity_poly.pdbx_seq_one_letter_code
_entity_poly.pdbx_strand_id
1 'polypeptide(L)'
;KLFLSVMNHPHENTEVVGIPPEYENLVFEPFFRINRTVQEMYDTLDSGLGLTLVQKIVNNHNGSVSLFNINDHVDEGIRVNAEIQLPLSPLR
;
A
#
# COMPACT_ATOMS: atom_id res chain seq x y z
N LYS A 1 4.63 -20.04 6.12
CA LYS A 1 4.44 -18.84 5.29
C LYS A 1 5.13 -17.69 5.99
N LEU A 2 5.92 -16.88 5.27
CA LEU A 2 6.48 -15.65 5.79
C LEU A 2 5.36 -14.62 5.78
N PHE A 3 5.18 -13.93 6.90
CA PHE A 3 4.22 -12.86 7.05
C PHE A 3 4.98 -11.59 7.39
N LEU A 4 4.78 -10.54 6.61
CA LEU A 4 5.34 -9.22 6.84
C LEU A 4 4.19 -8.22 6.94
N SER A 5 4.18 -7.41 7.99
CA SER A 5 3.23 -6.31 8.14
C SER A 5 4.02 -5.05 8.44
N VAL A 6 3.72 -3.99 7.68
CA VAL A 6 4.33 -2.68 7.81
C VAL A 6 3.21 -1.67 7.99
N MET A 7 3.20 -1.01 9.14
CA MET A 7 2.22 0.02 9.48
C MET A 7 2.83 1.40 9.30
N ASN A 8 2.14 2.26 8.55
CA ASN A 8 2.57 3.63 8.30
C ASN A 8 1.46 4.62 8.66
N HIS A 9 1.85 5.82 9.09
CA HIS A 9 0.90 6.92 9.24
C HIS A 9 0.57 7.51 7.86
N PRO A 10 -0.72 7.71 7.51
CA PRO A 10 -1.07 8.46 6.32
C PRO A 10 -0.61 9.90 6.46
N HIS A 11 -0.20 10.51 5.35
CA HIS A 11 0.19 11.91 5.34
C HIS A 11 -1.08 12.79 5.44
N GLU A 12 -1.07 13.81 6.30
CA GLU A 12 -2.25 14.63 6.60
C GLU A 12 -2.63 15.66 5.52
N ASN A 13 -1.82 15.79 4.47
CA ASN A 13 -1.98 16.85 3.45
C ASN A 13 -2.94 16.47 2.32
N THR A 14 -3.94 15.65 2.61
CA THR A 14 -4.78 15.02 1.58
C THR A 14 -6.27 15.14 1.92
N GLU A 15 -7.11 15.31 0.90
CA GLU A 15 -8.57 15.32 1.05
C GLU A 15 -9.11 13.98 1.57
N VAL A 16 -8.35 12.90 1.33
CA VAL A 16 -8.64 11.53 1.78
C VAL A 16 -7.54 11.06 2.71
N VAL A 17 -7.91 10.58 3.91
CA VAL A 17 -6.97 10.02 4.90
C VAL A 17 -6.90 8.49 4.75
N GLY A 18 -5.69 7.96 4.58
CA GLY A 18 -5.45 6.53 4.42
C GLY A 18 -5.93 5.96 3.08
N ILE A 19 -6.38 4.70 3.09
CA ILE A 19 -6.90 3.97 1.93
C ILE A 19 -8.35 3.56 2.22
N PRO A 20 -9.35 4.30 1.70
CA PRO A 20 -10.74 3.89 1.74
C PRO A 20 -10.96 2.47 1.18
N PRO A 21 -11.92 1.69 1.72
CA PRO A 21 -12.19 0.32 1.28
C PRO A 21 -12.39 0.17 -0.23
N GLU A 22 -13.06 1.13 -0.87
CA GLU A 22 -13.29 1.16 -2.31
C GLU A 22 -12.00 1.30 -3.14
N TYR A 23 -10.90 1.72 -2.53
CA TYR A 23 -9.61 1.93 -3.18
C TYR A 23 -8.57 0.85 -2.86
N GLU A 24 -8.82 -0.06 -1.92
CA GLU A 24 -7.85 -1.09 -1.49
C GLU A 24 -7.31 -1.96 -2.63
N ASN A 25 -8.14 -2.24 -3.65
CA ASN A 25 -7.70 -2.93 -4.86
C ASN A 25 -7.16 -1.97 -5.92
N LEU A 26 -7.73 -0.77 -6.03
CA LEU A 26 -7.36 0.21 -7.06
C LEU A 26 -5.96 0.79 -6.83
N VAL A 27 -5.46 0.85 -5.60
CA VAL A 27 -4.11 1.33 -5.29
C VAL A 27 -2.99 0.51 -5.94
N PHE A 28 -3.29 -0.70 -6.42
CA PHE A 28 -2.34 -1.52 -7.17
C PHE A 28 -2.39 -1.27 -8.68
N GLU A 29 -3.42 -0.57 -9.18
CA GLU A 29 -3.53 -0.23 -10.60
C GLU A 29 -2.44 0.78 -11.00
N PRO A 30 -1.83 0.62 -12.19
CA PRO A 30 -0.80 1.54 -12.67
C PRO A 30 -1.31 2.98 -12.67
N PHE A 31 -0.51 3.91 -12.13
CA PHE A 31 -0.79 5.34 -12.10
C PHE A 31 -2.00 5.76 -11.26
N PHE A 32 -2.66 4.85 -10.55
CA PHE A 32 -3.77 5.20 -9.69
C PHE A 32 -3.28 6.09 -8.54
N ARG A 33 -4.03 7.18 -8.28
CA ARG A 33 -3.79 8.11 -7.19
C ARG A 33 -5.11 8.39 -6.48
N ILE A 34 -5.12 8.18 -5.16
CA ILE A 34 -6.29 8.48 -4.32
C ILE A 34 -6.57 10.00 -4.34
N ASN A 35 -5.53 10.82 -4.25
CA ASN A 35 -5.65 12.27 -4.32
C ASN A 35 -5.33 12.77 -5.73
N ARG A 36 -6.18 13.67 -6.23
CA ARG A 36 -6.05 14.26 -7.57
C ARG A 36 -5.09 15.45 -7.63
N THR A 37 -4.69 15.99 -6.48
CA THR A 37 -3.79 17.14 -6.41
C THR A 37 -2.37 16.67 -6.68
N VAL A 38 -1.92 16.87 -7.92
CA VAL A 38 -0.51 16.80 -8.27
C VAL A 38 0.15 18.00 -7.59
N GLN A 39 0.75 17.81 -6.41
CA GLN A 39 1.79 18.74 -5.99
C GLN A 39 3.00 18.47 -6.88
N GLU A 40 3.08 19.19 -8.00
CA GLU A 40 4.25 19.25 -8.90
C GLU A 40 5.53 19.75 -8.19
N MET A 41 5.46 20.03 -6.88
CA MET A 41 6.53 20.64 -6.08
C MET A 41 7.50 19.63 -5.44
N TYR A 42 7.31 18.32 -5.62
CA TYR A 42 8.29 17.33 -5.17
C TYR A 42 8.99 16.71 -6.38
N ASP A 43 10.30 16.98 -6.50
CA ASP A 43 11.26 16.42 -7.45
C ASP A 43 11.45 14.89 -7.35
N THR A 44 10.54 14.17 -6.70
CA THR A 44 10.58 12.71 -6.65
C THR A 44 9.81 12.17 -7.85
N LEU A 45 10.49 11.36 -8.66
CA LEU A 45 9.93 10.59 -9.77
C LEU A 45 8.96 9.51 -9.22
N ASP A 46 7.85 9.92 -8.62
CA ASP A 46 6.78 9.02 -8.22
C ASP A 46 5.98 8.64 -9.45
N SER A 47 6.55 7.73 -10.23
CA SER A 47 5.96 7.19 -11.46
C SER A 47 4.57 6.57 -11.25
N GLY A 48 4.13 6.36 -10.00
CA GLY A 48 2.85 5.74 -9.68
C GLY A 48 2.82 4.23 -9.99
N LEU A 49 4.00 3.61 -10.11
CA LEU A 49 4.14 2.19 -10.48
C LEU A 49 4.61 1.28 -9.34
N GLY A 50 4.99 1.85 -8.20
CA GLY A 50 5.59 1.11 -7.09
C GLY A 50 4.70 -0.04 -6.59
N LEU A 51 3.44 0.26 -6.23
CA LEU A 51 2.51 -0.75 -5.72
C LEU A 51 2.13 -1.78 -6.78
N THR A 52 1.94 -1.37 -8.04
CA THR A 52 1.76 -2.30 -9.16
C THR A 52 2.90 -3.30 -9.26
N LEU A 53 4.15 -2.82 -9.13
CA LEU A 53 5.32 -3.68 -9.17
C LEU A 53 5.38 -4.61 -7.96
N VAL A 54 5.08 -4.11 -6.75
CA VAL A 54 5.01 -4.93 -5.53
C VAL A 54 4.02 -6.07 -5.70
N GLN A 55 2.79 -5.80 -6.17
CA GLN A 55 1.78 -6.83 -6.37
C GLN A 55 2.21 -7.87 -7.41
N LYS A 56 2.83 -7.44 -8.52
CA LYS A 56 3.39 -8.36 -9.52
C LYS A 56 4.49 -9.25 -8.92
N ILE A 57 5.44 -8.67 -8.18
CA ILE A 57 6.53 -9.42 -7.54
C ILE A 57 5.97 -10.44 -6.56
N VAL A 58 5.09 -10.04 -5.65
CA VAL A 58 4.52 -10.92 -4.63
C VAL A 58 3.70 -12.05 -5.26
N ASN A 59 2.86 -11.74 -6.24
CA ASN A 59 2.06 -12.75 -6.96
C ASN A 59 2.96 -13.74 -7.72
N ASN A 60 4.05 -13.29 -8.34
CA ASN A 60 5.02 -14.16 -9.02
C ASN A 60 5.75 -15.11 -8.06
N HIS A 61 5.81 -14.77 -6.77
CA HIS A 61 6.33 -15.65 -5.71
C HIS A 61 5.21 -16.47 -5.03
N ASN A 62 4.04 -16.59 -5.66
CA ASN A 62 2.85 -17.25 -5.13
C ASN A 62 2.41 -16.72 -3.76
N GLY A 63 2.68 -15.43 -3.50
CA GLY A 63 2.24 -14.72 -2.31
C GLY A 63 0.98 -13.92 -2.54
N SER A 64 0.61 -13.15 -1.52
CA SER A 64 -0.44 -12.15 -1.57
C SER A 64 0.00 -10.86 -0.88
N VAL A 65 -0.46 -9.72 -1.37
CA VAL A 65 -0.26 -8.41 -0.74
C VAL A 65 -1.61 -7.71 -0.58
N SER A 66 -1.83 -7.05 0.56
CA SER A 66 -3.01 -6.24 0.84
C SER A 66 -2.61 -4.93 1.53
N LEU A 67 -3.45 -3.92 1.34
CA LEU A 67 -3.31 -2.58 1.92
C LEU A 67 -4.66 -2.17 2.48
N PHE A 68 -4.72 -1.84 3.76
CA PHE A 68 -5.98 -1.46 4.42
C PHE A 68 -5.73 -0.54 5.60
N ASN A 69 -6.76 0.23 5.96
CA ASN A 69 -6.74 1.09 7.14
C ASN A 69 -6.92 0.25 8.42
N ILE A 70 -6.16 0.60 9.46
CA ILE A 70 -6.35 0.13 10.82
C ILE A 70 -6.61 1.33 11.73
N ASN A 71 -7.49 1.14 12.71
CA ASN A 71 -7.72 2.14 13.76
C ASN A 71 -6.69 1.92 14.86
N ASP A 72 -5.84 2.91 15.09
CA ASP A 72 -4.95 2.91 16.25
C ASP A 72 -5.64 3.59 17.43
N HIS A 73 -5.88 2.80 18.49
CA HIS A 73 -6.49 3.28 19.72
C HIS A 73 -5.48 3.93 20.69
N VAL A 74 -4.18 3.90 20.39
CA VAL A 74 -3.12 4.49 21.21
C VAL A 74 -2.90 5.96 20.86
N ASP A 75 -2.85 6.29 19.56
CA ASP A 75 -2.67 7.66 19.04
C ASP A 75 -3.98 8.28 18.49
N GLU A 76 -5.13 7.61 18.65
CA GLU A 76 -6.45 8.04 18.13
C GLU A 76 -6.43 8.41 16.62
N GLY A 77 -5.78 7.58 15.80
CA GLY A 77 -5.56 7.88 14.39
C GLY A 77 -5.72 6.68 13.45
N ILE A 78 -5.88 6.95 12.16
CA ILE A 78 -5.83 5.92 11.11
C ILE A 78 -4.37 5.62 10.81
N ARG A 79 -3.99 4.34 10.77
CA ARG A 79 -2.74 3.88 10.14
C ARG A 79 -3.09 3.07 8.90
N VAL A 80 -2.18 3.06 7.93
CA VAL A 80 -2.26 2.18 6.76
C VAL A 80 -1.36 0.98 7.02
N ASN A 81 -1.93 -0.22 6.99
CA ASN A 81 -1.19 -1.46 7.07
C ASN A 81 -0.95 -2.03 5.67
N ALA A 82 0.31 -2.32 5.35
CA ALA A 82 0.71 -3.12 4.21
C ALA A 82 1.06 -4.53 4.68
N GLU A 83 0.31 -5.52 4.22
CA GLU A 83 0.48 -6.92 4.60
C GLU A 83 0.97 -7.73 3.39
N ILE A 84 2.02 -8.53 3.59
CA ILE A 84 2.57 -9.43 2.57
C ILE A 84 2.65 -10.84 3.16
N GLN A 85 2.12 -11.80 2.42
CA GLN A 85 2.22 -13.22 2.74
C GLN A 85 2.98 -13.93 1.62
N LEU A 86 4.04 -14.67 1.98
CA LEU A 86 4.84 -15.46 1.04
C LEU A 86 4.92 -16.93 1.49
N PRO A 87 4.92 -17.90 0.56
CA PRO A 87 5.20 -19.29 0.90
C PRO A 87 6.65 -19.45 1.37
N LEU A 88 6.88 -20.36 2.34
CA LEU A 88 8.23 -20.68 2.86
C LEU A 88 8.83 -21.92 2.17
N SER A 89 8.26 -22.37 1.06
CA SER A 89 8.68 -23.61 0.42
C SER A 89 10.16 -23.50 0.02
N PRO A 90 10.99 -24.52 0.30
CA PRO A 90 12.30 -24.58 -0.32
C PRO A 90 12.08 -24.72 -1.83
N LEU A 91 12.76 -23.89 -2.62
CA LEU A 91 12.87 -24.06 -4.08
C LEU A 91 13.23 -25.52 -4.34
N ARG A 92 12.32 -26.27 -4.96
CA ARG A 92 12.56 -27.63 -5.44
C ARG A 92 13.15 -27.59 -6.83
#